data_AF-A0A2M8QP55-F1
#
_entry.id   AF-A0A2M8QP55-F1
#
_cell.length_a   1.000
_cell.length_b   1.000
_cell.length_c   1.000
_cell.angle_alpha   90.00
_cell.angle_beta   90.00
_cell.angle_gamma   90.00
#
_symmetry.space_group_name_H-M   'P 1'
#
loop_
_entity.id
_entity.type
_entity.pdbx_description
1 polymer ?
#
loop_
_entity_poly.entity_id
_entity_poly.type
_entity_poly.pdbx_seq_one_letter_code
_entity_poly.pdbx_strand_id
1 'polypeptide(L)'
;MCRAAWPYLVQSGAGRIVNTSSSGMLGNEGFSAYGSAKAAIFGLTRCLAMEGDVVGITANAILPSAWTRMADVIKDPAILETIRTYFQPEHVSALVAWLTHQSTTVNNEAFQISGGRAARLTMAAYPSVKVVESTPEAWALQSRQLFEPTDLHPVSSTAELFVSELAAADPGIVSKMAGHGRGGLALNESI
;
A
#
# COMPACT_ATOMS: atom_id res chain seq x y z
N MET A 1 -11.30 -10.04 11.62
CA MET A 1 -10.41 -11.22 11.46
C MET A 1 -9.03 -10.98 12.04
N CYS A 2 -8.21 -10.06 11.49
CA CYS A 2 -6.82 -9.86 11.94
C CYS A 2 -6.68 -9.70 13.46
N ARG A 3 -7.47 -8.81 14.08
CA ARG A 3 -7.48 -8.62 15.55
C ARG A 3 -7.68 -9.91 16.34
N ALA A 4 -8.61 -10.77 15.91
CA ALA A 4 -8.92 -12.02 16.61
C ALA A 4 -7.83 -13.08 16.39
N ALA A 5 -7.21 -13.11 15.20
CA ALA A 5 -6.13 -14.04 14.88
C ALA A 5 -4.78 -13.62 15.49
N TRP A 6 -4.59 -12.32 15.79
CA TRP A 6 -3.31 -11.74 16.17
C TRP A 6 -2.58 -12.49 17.29
N PRO A 7 -3.22 -12.84 18.44
CA PRO A 7 -2.51 -13.55 19.51
C PRO A 7 -1.92 -14.89 19.06
N TYR A 8 -2.62 -15.60 18.17
CA TYR A 8 -2.19 -16.89 17.63
C TYR A 8 -1.09 -16.74 16.56
N LEU A 9 -1.14 -15.66 15.78
CA LEU A 9 -0.09 -15.33 14.81
C LEU A 9 1.22 -14.94 15.51
N VAL A 10 1.13 -14.23 16.64
CA VAL A 10 2.30 -13.94 17.50
C VAL A 10 2.83 -15.24 18.10
N GLN A 11 1.95 -16.09 18.64
CA GLN A 11 2.34 -17.37 19.25
C GLN A 11 3.03 -18.31 18.26
N SER A 12 2.66 -18.28 16.98
CA SER A 12 3.30 -19.14 15.96
C SER A 12 4.74 -18.73 15.63
N GLY A 13 5.13 -17.49 15.92
CA GLY A 13 6.43 -16.91 15.57
C GLY A 13 6.68 -16.70 14.07
N ALA A 14 5.69 -17.02 13.23
CA ALA A 14 5.81 -16.95 11.77
C ALA A 14 4.43 -16.75 11.09
N GLY A 15 3.67 -15.78 11.59
CA GLY A 15 2.36 -15.43 11.06
C GLY A 15 2.42 -14.85 9.64
N ARG A 16 1.42 -15.15 8.80
CA ARG A 16 1.30 -14.60 7.45
C ARG A 16 -0.12 -14.09 7.23
N ILE A 17 -0.24 -12.83 6.84
CA ILE A 17 -1.51 -12.18 6.55
C ILE A 17 -1.53 -11.76 5.08
N VAL A 18 -2.57 -12.15 4.36
CA VAL A 18 -2.87 -11.62 3.03
C VAL A 18 -4.25 -10.98 3.05
N ASN A 19 -4.30 -9.68 2.85
CA ASN A 19 -5.54 -8.92 2.76
C ASN A 19 -5.98 -8.74 1.31
N THR A 20 -7.30 -8.76 1.06
CA THR A 20 -7.85 -8.54 -0.28
C THR A 20 -8.31 -7.10 -0.45
N SER A 21 -7.47 -6.30 -1.10
CA SER A 21 -7.83 -4.98 -1.60
C SER A 21 -8.42 -5.06 -3.03
N SER A 22 -8.40 -3.99 -3.82
CA SER A 22 -8.89 -3.94 -5.20
C SER A 22 -8.36 -2.71 -5.92
N SER A 23 -8.22 -2.77 -7.24
CA SER A 23 -7.96 -1.59 -8.08
C SER A 23 -9.05 -0.52 -7.97
N GLY A 24 -10.24 -0.87 -7.48
CA GLY A 24 -11.28 0.10 -7.14
C GLY A 24 -10.84 1.16 -6.11
N MET A 25 -9.74 0.93 -5.36
CA MET A 25 -9.13 1.96 -4.50
C MET A 25 -8.67 3.20 -5.29
N LEU A 26 -8.37 3.04 -6.58
CA LEU A 26 -7.90 4.12 -7.46
C LEU A 26 -9.06 5.02 -7.94
N GLY A 27 -10.30 4.67 -7.56
CA GLY A 27 -11.52 5.30 -8.05
C GLY A 27 -12.24 4.41 -9.06
N ASN A 28 -13.54 4.26 -8.86
CA ASN A 28 -14.44 3.61 -9.81
C ASN A 28 -15.83 4.25 -9.68
N GLU A 29 -16.37 4.75 -10.79
CA GLU A 29 -17.64 5.47 -10.80
C GLU A 29 -18.78 4.62 -10.22
N GLY A 30 -19.58 5.20 -9.33
CA GLY A 30 -20.68 4.48 -8.67
C GLY A 30 -20.25 3.51 -7.55
N PHE A 31 -18.96 3.40 -7.24
CA PHE A 31 -18.42 2.47 -6.24
C PHE A 31 -17.67 3.16 -5.09
N SER A 32 -18.07 4.37 -4.69
CA SER A 32 -17.37 5.15 -3.65
C SER A 32 -17.15 4.37 -2.35
N ALA A 33 -18.20 3.74 -1.80
CA ALA A 33 -18.09 2.92 -0.58
C ALA A 33 -17.13 1.74 -0.75
N TYR A 34 -17.15 1.08 -1.91
CA TYR A 34 -16.24 -0.04 -2.21
C TYR A 34 -14.80 0.45 -2.36
N GLY A 35 -14.57 1.51 -3.13
CA GLY A 35 -13.25 2.10 -3.32
C GLY A 35 -12.63 2.57 -2.02
N SER A 36 -13.37 3.31 -1.19
CA SER A 36 -12.93 3.74 0.14
C SER A 36 -12.59 2.57 1.06
N ALA A 37 -13.44 1.54 1.12
CA ALA A 37 -13.18 0.35 1.93
C ALA A 37 -11.92 -0.40 1.46
N LYS A 38 -11.73 -0.54 0.15
CA LYS A 38 -10.55 -1.23 -0.40
C LYS A 38 -9.26 -0.42 -0.23
N ALA A 39 -9.32 0.91 -0.30
CA ALA A 39 -8.22 1.79 0.06
C ALA A 39 -7.85 1.66 1.55
N ALA A 40 -8.84 1.60 2.45
CA ALA A 40 -8.60 1.41 3.89
C ALA A 40 -7.90 0.08 4.20
N ILE A 41 -8.20 -0.99 3.45
CA ILE A 41 -7.51 -2.28 3.58
C ILE A 41 -6.02 -2.16 3.20
N PHE A 42 -5.67 -1.34 2.20
CA PHE A 42 -4.27 -1.10 1.85
C PHE A 42 -3.54 -0.43 3.02
N GLY A 43 -4.10 0.63 3.62
CA GLY A 43 -3.56 1.27 4.82
C GLY A 43 -3.42 0.31 6.01
N LEU A 44 -4.48 -0.44 6.33
CA LEU A 44 -4.47 -1.45 7.40
C LEU A 44 -3.36 -2.48 7.22
N THR A 45 -3.13 -2.94 5.99
CA THR A 45 -2.08 -3.93 5.69
C THR A 45 -0.70 -3.40 6.05
N ARG A 46 -0.44 -2.12 5.76
CA ARG A 46 0.86 -1.48 6.05
C ARG A 46 1.09 -1.35 7.56
N CYS A 47 0.06 -0.95 8.32
CA CYS A 47 0.14 -0.91 9.78
C CYS A 47 0.44 -2.30 10.37
N LEU A 48 -0.33 -3.32 9.97
CA LEU A 48 -0.12 -4.71 10.45
C LEU A 48 1.26 -5.25 10.07
N ALA A 49 1.79 -4.87 8.89
CA ALA A 49 3.13 -5.27 8.47
C ALA A 49 4.22 -4.67 9.38
N MET A 50 4.06 -3.40 9.78
CA MET A 50 5.00 -2.71 10.68
C MET A 50 4.89 -3.21 12.13
N GLU A 51 3.67 -3.36 12.65
CA GLU A 51 3.41 -3.90 13.99
C GLU A 51 3.87 -5.36 14.12
N GLY A 52 3.72 -6.13 13.03
CA GLY A 52 4.02 -7.55 12.98
C GLY A 52 5.49 -7.90 12.78
N ASP A 53 6.28 -7.01 12.17
CA ASP A 53 7.67 -7.26 11.76
C ASP A 53 8.55 -7.73 12.92
N VAL A 54 8.41 -7.09 14.08
CA VAL A 54 9.18 -7.39 15.30
C VAL A 54 8.81 -8.72 15.97
N VAL A 55 7.66 -9.30 15.61
CA VAL A 55 7.14 -10.57 16.16
C VAL A 55 7.01 -11.68 15.09
N GLY A 56 7.67 -11.50 13.94
CA GLY A 56 7.73 -12.53 12.89
C GLY A 56 6.47 -12.65 12.03
N ILE A 57 5.57 -11.66 12.08
CA ILE A 57 4.36 -11.61 11.26
C ILE A 57 4.64 -10.77 10.01
N THR A 58 4.30 -11.30 8.83
CA THR A 58 4.24 -10.50 7.60
C THR A 58 2.79 -10.22 7.20
N ALA A 59 2.55 -9.05 6.62
CA ALA A 59 1.26 -8.68 6.06
C ALA A 59 1.42 -8.07 4.67
N ASN A 60 0.66 -8.60 3.71
CA ASN A 60 0.65 -8.13 2.32
C ASN A 60 -0.79 -7.99 1.81
N ALA A 61 -0.97 -7.25 0.73
CA ALA A 61 -2.25 -7.06 0.07
C ALA A 61 -2.22 -7.61 -1.36
N ILE A 62 -3.37 -8.06 -1.83
CA ILE A 62 -3.61 -8.36 -3.24
C ILE A 62 -4.77 -7.53 -3.77
N LEU A 63 -4.69 -7.15 -5.04
CA LEU A 63 -5.73 -6.47 -5.81
C LEU A 63 -6.12 -7.40 -6.97
N PRO A 64 -6.97 -8.42 -6.70
CA PRO A 64 -7.23 -9.47 -7.66
C PRO A 64 -8.28 -9.08 -8.70
N SER A 65 -8.13 -9.62 -9.91
CA SER A 65 -9.23 -9.79 -10.87
C SER A 65 -9.36 -11.26 -11.23
N ALA A 66 -10.54 -11.82 -10.99
CA ALA A 66 -10.85 -13.23 -11.25
C ALA A 66 -12.31 -13.41 -11.69
N TRP A 67 -12.57 -14.46 -12.46
CA TRP A 67 -13.91 -14.91 -12.79
C TRP A 67 -14.58 -15.48 -11.54
N THR A 68 -15.58 -14.75 -11.05
CA THR A 68 -16.44 -15.12 -9.92
C THR A 68 -17.84 -14.58 -10.19
N ARG A 69 -18.82 -14.90 -9.33
CA ARG A 69 -20.17 -14.28 -9.39
C ARG A 69 -20.13 -12.75 -9.37
N MET A 70 -19.08 -12.13 -8.80
CA MET A 70 -18.95 -10.68 -8.78
C MET A 70 -18.71 -10.09 -10.18
N ALA A 71 -18.21 -10.88 -11.14
CA ALA A 71 -18.00 -10.46 -12.51
C ALA A 71 -19.29 -10.33 -13.32
N ASP A 72 -20.43 -10.85 -12.83
CA ASP A 72 -21.73 -10.80 -13.54
C ASP A 72 -22.28 -9.37 -13.67
N VAL A 73 -21.70 -8.39 -12.97
CA VAL A 73 -22.00 -6.97 -13.16
C VAL A 73 -21.49 -6.42 -14.50
N ILE A 74 -20.56 -7.13 -15.15
CA ILE A 74 -20.00 -6.77 -16.46
C ILE A 74 -21.01 -7.13 -17.54
N LYS A 75 -21.52 -6.10 -18.22
CA LYS A 75 -22.59 -6.25 -19.23
C LYS A 75 -22.07 -6.56 -20.63
N ASP A 76 -20.81 -6.19 -20.93
CA ASP A 76 -20.20 -6.45 -22.23
C ASP A 76 -19.87 -7.95 -22.36
N PRO A 77 -20.49 -8.68 -23.31
CA PRO A 77 -20.28 -10.12 -23.45
C PRO A 77 -18.84 -10.50 -23.82
N ALA A 78 -18.14 -9.67 -24.60
CA ALA A 78 -16.77 -9.95 -25.02
C ALA A 78 -15.79 -9.81 -23.83
N ILE A 79 -15.99 -8.79 -22.99
CA ILE A 79 -15.21 -8.64 -21.74
C ILE A 79 -15.49 -9.80 -20.79
N LEU A 80 -16.77 -10.15 -20.60
CA LEU A 80 -17.15 -11.24 -19.70
C LEU A 80 -16.57 -12.58 -20.17
N GLU A 81 -16.59 -12.86 -21.47
CA GLU A 81 -16.00 -14.08 -22.05
C GLU A 81 -14.47 -14.12 -21.91
N THR A 82 -13.81 -12.96 -22.05
CA THR A 82 -12.36 -12.84 -21.80
C THR A 82 -12.03 -13.18 -20.34
N ILE A 83 -12.80 -12.66 -19.38
CA ILE A 83 -12.62 -12.94 -17.95
C ILE A 83 -12.87 -14.43 -17.68
N ARG A 84 -13.94 -15.01 -18.23
CA ARG A 84 -14.22 -16.45 -18.12
C ARG A 84 -13.11 -17.31 -18.68
N THR A 85 -12.50 -16.92 -19.79
CA THR A 85 -11.47 -17.74 -20.42
C THR A 85 -10.13 -17.64 -19.68
N TYR A 86 -9.72 -16.44 -19.28
CA TYR A 86 -8.32 -16.19 -18.86
C TYR A 86 -8.13 -15.82 -17.40
N PHE A 87 -9.18 -15.54 -16.62
CA PHE A 87 -9.05 -14.98 -15.27
C PHE A 87 -9.53 -15.98 -14.21
N GLN A 88 -9.17 -17.25 -14.36
CA GLN A 88 -9.52 -18.28 -13.39
C GLN A 88 -8.94 -17.96 -11.99
N PRO A 89 -9.70 -18.19 -10.89
CA PRO A 89 -9.26 -17.88 -9.51
C PRO A 89 -7.92 -18.51 -9.11
N GLU A 90 -7.55 -19.65 -9.71
CA GLU A 90 -6.31 -20.38 -9.47
C GLU A 90 -5.08 -19.54 -9.80
N HIS A 91 -5.20 -18.60 -10.74
CA HIS A 91 -4.14 -17.65 -11.06
C HIS A 91 -3.85 -16.67 -9.91
N VAL A 92 -4.83 -16.42 -9.04
CA VAL A 92 -4.67 -15.58 -7.85
C VAL A 92 -4.23 -16.42 -6.66
N SER A 93 -4.82 -17.60 -6.46
CA SER A 93 -4.56 -18.44 -5.28
C SER A 93 -3.10 -18.90 -5.20
N ALA A 94 -2.43 -19.13 -6.32
CA ALA A 94 -1.00 -19.47 -6.35
C ALA A 94 -0.12 -18.37 -5.73
N LEU A 95 -0.40 -17.09 -6.03
CA LEU A 95 0.31 -15.96 -5.43
C LEU A 95 0.03 -15.86 -3.93
N VAL A 96 -1.23 -16.05 -3.53
CA VAL A 96 -1.63 -16.06 -2.11
C VAL A 96 -0.89 -17.16 -1.35
N ALA A 97 -0.84 -18.38 -1.90
CA ALA A 97 -0.13 -19.50 -1.29
C ALA A 97 1.34 -19.17 -1.05
N TRP A 98 2.02 -18.58 -2.03
CA TRP A 98 3.41 -18.11 -1.88
C TRP A 98 3.57 -17.02 -0.81
N LEU A 99 2.70 -16.00 -0.79
CA LEU A 99 2.70 -14.94 0.23
C LEU A 99 2.38 -15.46 1.64
N THR A 100 1.73 -16.62 1.75
CA THR A 100 1.44 -17.30 3.03
C THR A 100 2.43 -18.41 3.37
N HIS A 101 3.42 -18.67 2.52
CA HIS A 101 4.41 -19.70 2.80
C HIS A 101 5.38 -19.23 3.90
N GLN A 102 5.80 -20.17 4.75
CA GLN A 102 6.69 -19.87 5.89
C GLN A 102 8.05 -19.31 5.45
N SER A 103 8.55 -19.70 4.27
CA SER A 103 9.81 -19.21 3.72
C SER A 103 9.72 -17.83 3.05
N THR A 104 8.52 -17.24 2.91
CA THR A 104 8.40 -15.94 2.26
C THR A 104 8.95 -14.83 3.17
N THR A 105 9.70 -13.91 2.59
CA THR A 105 10.20 -12.71 3.27
C THR A 105 9.45 -11.46 2.84
N VAL A 106 8.44 -11.60 1.97
CA VAL A 106 7.65 -10.48 1.47
C VAL A 106 6.80 -9.92 2.61
N ASN A 107 6.95 -8.64 2.89
CA ASN A 107 6.22 -7.92 3.91
C ASN A 107 5.93 -6.49 3.44
N ASN A 108 4.79 -5.93 3.84
CA ASN A 108 4.39 -4.55 3.51
C ASN A 108 4.21 -4.29 2.00
N GLU A 109 3.83 -5.31 1.22
CA GLU A 109 3.66 -5.19 -0.23
C GLU A 109 2.22 -5.34 -0.70
N ALA A 110 1.92 -4.77 -1.87
CA ALA A 110 0.65 -4.94 -2.55
C ALA A 110 0.84 -5.38 -4.01
N PHE A 111 0.05 -6.36 -4.45
CA PHE A 111 0.15 -6.92 -5.80
C PHE A 111 -1.18 -6.86 -6.53
N GLN A 112 -1.23 -6.20 -7.69
CA GLN A 112 -2.29 -6.45 -8.66
C GLN A 112 -2.01 -7.80 -9.31
N ILE A 113 -3.02 -8.67 -9.37
CA ILE A 113 -2.89 -10.04 -9.84
C ILE A 113 -4.11 -10.47 -10.63
N SER A 114 -3.89 -10.99 -11.82
CA SER A 114 -4.95 -11.46 -12.71
C SER A 114 -4.40 -12.31 -13.84
N GLY A 115 -5.09 -13.38 -14.24
CA GLY A 115 -4.74 -14.17 -15.43
C GLY A 115 -3.27 -14.63 -15.50
N GLY A 116 -2.69 -14.99 -14.36
CA GLY A 116 -1.31 -15.46 -14.22
C GLY A 116 -0.25 -14.36 -14.26
N ARG A 117 -0.66 -13.08 -14.22
CA ARG A 117 0.24 -11.92 -14.25
C ARG A 117 0.09 -11.11 -12.97
N ALA A 118 1.23 -10.73 -12.38
CA ALA A 118 1.30 -9.89 -11.19
C ALA A 118 2.10 -8.62 -11.46
N ALA A 119 1.71 -7.52 -10.82
CA ALA A 119 2.49 -6.30 -10.71
C ALA A 119 2.48 -5.82 -9.25
N ARG A 120 3.64 -5.42 -8.74
CA ARG A 120 3.74 -4.76 -7.44
C ARG A 120 3.25 -3.31 -7.56
N LEU A 121 2.37 -2.89 -6.67
CA LEU A 121 1.95 -1.49 -6.55
C LEU A 121 2.66 -0.84 -5.38
N THR A 122 3.19 0.36 -5.63
CA THR A 122 3.79 1.21 -4.60
C THR A 122 3.14 2.57 -4.62
N MET A 123 3.09 3.22 -3.45
CA MET A 123 2.89 4.66 -3.41
C MET A 123 4.19 5.32 -3.87
N ALA A 124 4.06 6.42 -4.62
CA ALA A 124 5.17 7.25 -5.03
C ALA A 124 4.73 8.72 -5.03
N ALA A 125 5.68 9.62 -4.83
CA ALA A 125 5.45 11.06 -4.84
C ALA A 125 6.42 11.75 -5.82
N TYR A 126 6.03 12.93 -6.29
CA TYR A 126 6.90 13.87 -6.99
C TYR A 126 7.73 14.67 -5.99
N PRO A 127 8.88 15.25 -6.40
CA PRO A 127 9.71 16.10 -5.54
C PRO A 127 8.90 17.20 -4.84
N SER A 128 9.27 17.50 -3.59
CA SER A 128 8.65 18.59 -2.85
C SER A 128 9.03 19.96 -3.43
N VAL A 129 8.09 20.90 -3.37
CA VAL A 129 8.29 22.29 -3.80
C VAL A 129 8.15 23.19 -2.57
N LYS A 130 9.10 24.09 -2.39
CA LYS A 130 9.10 25.08 -1.30
C LYS A 130 8.74 26.45 -1.85
N VAL A 131 7.76 27.09 -1.24
CA VAL A 131 7.37 28.48 -1.52
C VAL A 131 8.04 29.43 -0.53
N VAL A 132 8.33 30.67 -0.97
CA VAL A 132 8.97 31.68 -0.12
C VAL A 132 7.97 32.31 0.85
N GLU A 133 6.75 32.57 0.38
CA GLU A 133 5.66 33.11 1.17
C GLU A 133 4.53 32.08 1.30
N SER A 134 3.92 31.99 2.48
CA SER A 134 2.81 31.08 2.74
C SER A 134 1.47 31.66 2.28
N THR A 135 1.39 32.07 1.01
CA THR A 135 0.19 32.67 0.40
C THR A 135 -0.36 31.78 -0.72
N PRO A 136 -1.67 31.83 -1.00
CA PRO A 136 -2.25 31.14 -2.16
C PRO A 136 -1.59 31.55 -3.48
N GLU A 137 -1.22 32.82 -3.63
CA GLU A 137 -0.60 33.38 -4.82
C GLU A 137 0.78 32.80 -5.07
N ALA A 138 1.59 32.60 -4.02
CA ALA A 138 2.87 31.91 -4.15
C ALA A 138 2.64 30.50 -4.72
N TRP A 139 1.79 29.68 -4.09
CA TRP A 139 1.47 28.34 -4.59
C TRP A 139 0.98 28.33 -6.03
N ALA A 140 0.16 29.29 -6.44
CA ALA A 140 -0.28 29.44 -7.82
C ALA A 140 0.90 29.70 -8.77
N LEU A 141 1.85 30.57 -8.40
CA LEU A 141 3.06 30.85 -9.18
C LEU A 141 3.99 29.63 -9.30
N GLN A 142 4.10 28.82 -8.24
CA GLN A 142 4.92 27.60 -8.24
C GLN A 142 4.19 26.34 -8.75
N SER A 143 2.89 26.43 -9.07
CA SER A 143 2.07 25.28 -9.47
C SER A 143 2.66 24.47 -10.63
N ARG A 144 3.31 25.13 -11.60
CA ARG A 144 3.95 24.45 -12.72
C ARG A 144 5.01 23.43 -12.28
N GLN A 145 5.76 23.74 -11.24
CA GLN A 145 6.79 22.85 -10.69
C GLN A 145 6.18 21.64 -9.98
N LEU A 146 5.02 21.82 -9.31
CA LEU A 146 4.30 20.72 -8.65
C LEU A 146 3.80 19.65 -9.63
N PHE A 147 3.53 20.04 -10.88
CA PHE A 147 3.02 19.16 -11.93
C PHE A 147 4.07 18.83 -13.00
N GLU A 148 5.32 19.21 -12.79
CA GLU A 148 6.39 18.90 -13.72
C GLU A 148 6.63 17.38 -13.70
N PRO A 149 6.61 16.68 -14.86
CA PRO A 149 6.75 15.24 -14.91
C PRO A 149 8.21 14.83 -14.71
N THR A 150 8.68 14.92 -13.47
CA THR A 150 10.02 14.48 -13.04
C THR A 150 9.98 13.06 -12.50
N ASP A 151 11.13 12.59 -11.98
CA ASP A 151 11.21 11.26 -11.37
C ASP A 151 10.30 11.12 -10.15
N LEU A 152 9.56 10.02 -10.12
CA LEU A 152 8.75 9.59 -8.99
C LEU A 152 9.61 8.79 -8.01
N HIS A 153 9.51 9.11 -6.73
CA HIS A 153 10.18 8.36 -5.68
C HIS A 153 9.16 7.49 -4.92
N PRO A 154 9.41 6.17 -4.77
CA PRO A 154 8.58 5.31 -3.94
C PRO A 154 8.54 5.81 -2.49
N VAL A 155 7.38 5.67 -1.86
CA VAL A 155 7.16 6.06 -0.46
C VAL A 155 6.82 4.81 0.34
N SER A 156 7.74 4.40 1.23
CA SER A 156 7.63 3.13 1.94
C SER A 156 7.00 3.26 3.33
N SER A 157 7.03 4.44 3.95
CA SER A 157 6.44 4.69 5.29
C SER A 157 6.18 6.17 5.54
N THR A 158 5.34 6.47 6.54
CA THR A 158 5.15 7.84 7.05
C THR A 158 6.45 8.43 7.61
N ALA A 159 7.24 7.59 8.28
CA ALA A 159 8.55 7.95 8.82
C ALA A 159 9.49 8.53 7.75
N GLU A 160 9.59 7.84 6.62
CA GLU A 160 10.45 8.24 5.49
C GLU A 160 10.05 9.62 4.95
N LEU A 161 8.76 9.86 4.75
CA LEU A 161 8.26 11.18 4.32
C LEU A 161 8.62 12.27 5.32
N PHE A 162 8.33 12.05 6.61
CA PHE A 162 8.59 13.04 7.65
C PHE A 162 10.08 13.34 7.81
N VAL A 163 10.96 12.32 7.73
CA VAL A 163 12.41 12.53 7.77
C VAL A 163 12.85 13.41 6.60
N SER A 164 12.34 13.16 5.40
CA SER A 164 12.65 13.98 4.21
C SER A 164 12.21 15.43 4.41
N GLU A 165 11.00 15.66 4.92
CA GLU A 165 10.47 17.01 5.18
C GLU A 165 11.27 17.75 6.26
N LEU A 166 11.60 17.07 7.37
CA LEU A 166 12.39 17.64 8.45
C LEU A 166 13.81 17.96 7.98
N ALA A 167 14.44 17.08 7.22
CA ALA A 167 15.77 17.32 6.65
C ALA A 167 15.78 18.51 5.67
N ALA A 168 14.70 18.69 4.91
CA ALA A 168 14.54 19.84 4.03
C ALA A 168 14.34 21.16 4.79
N ALA A 169 13.73 21.10 5.98
CA ALA A 169 13.54 22.26 6.85
C ALA A 169 14.80 22.63 7.65
N ASP A 170 15.49 21.64 8.21
CA ASP A 170 16.73 21.78 8.97
C ASP A 170 17.67 20.61 8.67
N PRO A 171 18.68 20.78 7.80
CA PRO A 171 19.63 19.71 7.47
C PRO A 171 20.39 19.16 8.69
N GLY A 172 20.51 19.92 9.78
CA GLY A 172 21.15 19.48 11.01
C GLY A 172 20.33 18.46 11.82
N ILE A 173 19.02 18.36 11.57
CA ILE A 173 18.10 17.51 12.33
C ILE A 173 18.34 16.01 12.08
N VAL A 174 18.84 15.64 10.91
CA VAL A 174 19.07 14.24 10.49
C VAL A 174 20.02 13.52 11.47
N SER A 175 21.05 14.23 11.94
CA SER A 175 22.01 13.72 12.93
C SER A 175 21.35 13.32 14.27
N LYS A 176 20.23 13.95 14.62
CA LYS A 176 19.46 13.66 15.85
C LYS A 176 18.43 12.55 15.65
N MET A 177 18.03 12.26 14.41
CA MET A 177 17.02 11.23 14.10
C MET A 177 17.60 9.82 13.98
N ALA A 178 18.91 9.68 13.71
CA ALA A 178 19.59 8.39 13.53
C ALA A 178 19.53 7.44 14.75
N GLY A 179 19.12 7.93 15.94
CA GLY A 179 18.98 7.13 17.16
C GLY A 179 17.60 6.51 17.40
N HIS A 180 16.58 6.80 16.58
CA HIS A 180 15.17 6.50 16.89
C HIS A 180 14.55 5.42 16.00
N GLY A 181 15.09 4.18 16.03
CA GLY A 181 14.46 2.98 15.46
C GLY A 181 14.04 3.04 13.98
N ARG A 182 13.32 2.02 13.50
CA ARG A 182 12.85 1.92 12.08
C ARG A 182 11.77 2.96 11.70
N GLY A 183 11.38 3.84 12.62
CA GLY A 183 10.35 4.84 12.42
C GLY A 183 10.85 6.30 12.37
N GLY A 184 12.13 6.58 12.70
CA GLY A 184 12.76 7.91 12.63
C GLY A 184 12.15 9.01 13.50
N LEU A 185 10.90 8.85 13.92
CA LEU A 185 10.09 9.76 14.72
C LEU A 185 10.02 9.18 16.12
N ALA A 186 10.59 9.89 17.09
CA ALA A 186 10.38 9.65 18.50
C ALA A 186 8.93 10.01 18.87
N LEU A 187 7.97 9.18 18.49
CA LEU A 187 6.58 9.38 18.88
C LEU A 187 6.43 8.97 20.35
N ASN A 188 5.80 9.82 21.17
CA ASN A 188 5.41 9.43 22.53
C ASN A 188 4.49 8.21 22.46
N GLU A 189 4.72 7.19 23.30
CA GLU A 189 4.02 5.90 23.33
C GLU A 189 2.52 5.99 23.75
N SER A 190 1.87 7.14 23.59
CA SER A 190 0.54 7.46 24.12
C SER A 190 -0.57 7.53 23.06
N ILE A 191 -0.40 6.89 21.88
CA ILE A 191 -1.42 6.86 20.81
C ILE A 191 -2.02 5.47 20.69
#